data_AF-A0A455U393-F1
#
_entry.id   AF-A0A455U393-F1
#
_cell.length_a   1.000
_cell.length_b   1.000
_cell.length_c   1.000
_cell.angle_alpha   90.00
_cell.angle_beta   90.00
_cell.angle_gamma   90.00
#
_symmetry.space_group_name_H-M   'P 1'
#
loop_
_entity.id
_entity.type
_entity.pdbx_description
1 polymer ?
#
loop_
_entity_poly.entity_id
_entity_poly.type
_entity_poly.pdbx_seq_one_letter_code
_entity_poly.pdbx_strand_id
1 'polypeptide(L)'
;MADRLERRIFAALEKAGVAASQVRGIGVSGQQHGMVALDSEGEPVYPAKLWCDTETSTQNADLVARLGGEAGCLEKLGLVLQTGYTASKVAWLREKHPHAYQRIESLLLPHDYLNFWLTGERVTEAGDASGTGYFDTRKRCWQLDVFAEIAPN
;
A
#
# COMPACT_ATOMS: atom_id res chain seq x y z
N MET A 1 0.25 15.20 10.26
CA MET A 1 -0.57 14.90 9.06
C MET A 1 -2.06 15.19 9.32
N ALA A 2 -2.65 14.60 10.37
CA ALA A 2 -4.04 14.77 10.77
C ALA A 2 -4.52 16.24 10.72
N ASP A 3 -3.83 17.13 11.43
CA ASP A 3 -4.16 18.55 11.51
C ASP A 3 -4.15 19.29 10.16
N ARG A 4 -3.33 18.88 9.18
CA ARG A 4 -3.36 19.49 7.84
C ARG A 4 -4.53 18.98 7.00
N LEU A 5 -4.84 17.69 7.09
CA LEU A 5 -5.94 17.07 6.35
C LEU A 5 -7.29 17.58 6.86
N GLU A 6 -7.48 17.56 8.16
CA GLU A 6 -8.69 18.05 8.84
C GLU A 6 -9.00 19.50 8.46
N ARG A 7 -8.00 20.39 8.56
CA ARG A 7 -8.14 21.80 8.15
C ARG A 7 -8.56 21.95 6.69
N ARG A 8 -8.09 21.08 5.78
CA ARG A 8 -8.45 21.13 4.35
C ARG A 8 -9.86 20.62 4.11
N ILE A 9 -10.31 19.60 4.85
CA ILE A 9 -11.69 19.11 4.78
C ILE A 9 -12.66 20.20 5.23
N PHE A 10 -12.43 20.83 6.38
CA PHE A 10 -13.32 21.90 6.87
C PHE A 10 -13.30 23.14 5.99
N ALA A 11 -12.14 23.53 5.45
CA ALA A 11 -12.07 24.63 4.49
C ALA A 11 -12.85 24.34 3.19
N ALA A 12 -12.88 23.07 2.74
CA ALA A 12 -13.67 22.68 1.57
C ALA A 12 -15.18 22.74 1.85
N LEU A 13 -15.62 22.33 3.06
CA LEU A 13 -17.01 22.44 3.49
C LEU A 13 -17.48 23.89 3.59
N GLU A 14 -16.65 24.76 4.19
CA GLU A 14 -16.91 26.20 4.27
C GLU A 14 -17.07 26.81 2.88
N LYS A 15 -16.15 26.51 1.96
CA LYS A 15 -16.22 26.98 0.57
C LYS A 15 -17.47 26.48 -0.16
N ALA A 16 -17.94 25.28 0.15
CA ALA A 16 -19.14 24.69 -0.44
C ALA A 16 -20.43 25.22 0.21
N GLY A 17 -20.36 25.90 1.36
CA GLY A 17 -21.54 26.32 2.12
C GLY A 17 -22.34 25.13 2.69
N VAL A 18 -21.68 24.00 2.92
CA VAL A 18 -22.31 22.76 3.40
C VAL A 18 -21.91 22.53 4.86
N ALA A 19 -22.89 22.30 5.73
CA ALA A 19 -22.61 21.93 7.11
C ALA A 19 -22.09 20.49 7.18
N ALA A 20 -21.10 20.23 8.04
CA ALA A 20 -20.52 18.89 8.19
C ALA A 20 -21.56 17.80 8.50
N SER A 21 -22.62 18.12 9.25
CA SER A 21 -23.74 17.22 9.56
C SER A 21 -24.57 16.78 8.34
N GLN A 22 -24.44 17.47 7.21
CA GLN A 22 -25.11 17.11 5.95
C GLN A 22 -24.30 16.08 5.14
N VAL A 23 -23.03 15.85 5.49
CA VAL A 23 -22.17 14.87 4.80
C VAL A 23 -22.58 13.47 5.23
N ARG A 24 -23.04 12.67 4.27
CA ARG A 24 -23.53 11.29 4.51
C ARG A 24 -22.49 10.21 4.25
N GLY A 25 -21.39 10.56 3.59
CA GLY A 25 -20.31 9.64 3.26
C GLY A 25 -19.07 10.38 2.78
N ILE A 26 -17.92 9.72 2.88
CA ILE A 26 -16.62 10.22 2.44
C ILE A 26 -16.02 9.17 1.52
N GLY A 27 -15.62 9.59 0.32
CA GLY A 27 -14.81 8.78 -0.59
C GLY A 27 -13.36 9.22 -0.50
N VAL A 28 -12.45 8.28 -0.27
CA VAL A 28 -11.01 8.54 -0.26
C VAL A 28 -10.41 8.00 -1.55
N SER A 29 -9.65 8.83 -2.24
CA SER A 29 -8.85 8.45 -3.40
C SER A 29 -7.47 9.05 -3.25
N GLY A 30 -6.46 8.34 -3.74
CA GLY A 30 -5.08 8.77 -3.64
C GLY A 30 -4.18 8.01 -4.59
N GLN A 31 -2.89 8.34 -4.55
CA GLN A 31 -1.89 7.61 -5.32
C GLN A 31 -1.87 6.12 -4.96
N GLN A 32 -1.69 5.27 -5.97
CA GLN A 32 -1.57 3.83 -5.82
C GLN A 32 -0.13 3.43 -5.47
N HIS A 33 0.11 2.13 -5.23
CA HIS A 33 1.41 1.47 -5.05
C HIS A 33 2.27 1.93 -3.88
N GLY A 34 1.99 3.07 -3.26
CA GLY A 34 2.73 3.57 -2.11
C GLY A 34 2.71 2.55 -0.96
N MET A 35 3.82 2.46 -0.23
CA MET A 35 3.90 1.58 0.95
C MET A 35 3.86 2.42 2.21
N VAL A 36 2.83 2.22 3.02
CA VAL A 36 2.75 2.68 4.42
C VAL A 36 2.80 1.44 5.30
N ALA A 37 3.94 1.24 5.97
CA ALA A 37 4.15 0.12 6.87
C ALA A 37 3.93 0.58 8.31
N LEU A 38 3.05 -0.09 9.04
CA LEU A 38 2.62 0.28 10.38
C LEU A 38 3.00 -0.80 11.39
N ASP A 39 3.26 -0.39 12.63
CA ASP A 39 3.40 -1.30 13.75
C ASP A 39 2.05 -1.65 14.40
N SER A 40 2.12 -2.40 15.50
CA SER A 40 0.96 -2.86 16.27
C SER A 40 0.13 -1.72 16.87
N GLU A 41 0.73 -0.54 17.08
CA GLU A 41 0.02 0.65 17.56
C GLU A 41 -0.60 1.47 16.40
N GLY A 42 -0.37 1.04 15.16
CA GLY A 42 -0.83 1.75 13.97
C GLY A 42 0.07 2.91 13.56
N GLU A 43 1.27 3.00 14.13
CA GLU A 43 2.22 4.07 13.83
C GLU A 43 3.16 3.68 12.67
N PRO A 44 3.45 4.60 11.74
CA PRO A 44 4.38 4.33 10.65
C PRO A 44 5.79 3.96 11.16
N VAL A 45 6.30 2.80 10.73
CA VAL A 45 7.65 2.33 11.11
C VAL A 45 8.76 2.93 10.24
N TYR A 46 8.38 3.48 9.08
CA TYR A 46 9.29 4.10 8.12
C TYR A 46 8.52 5.15 7.27
N PRO A 47 9.18 6.20 6.73
CA PRO A 47 8.54 7.11 5.78
C PRO A 47 7.94 6.37 4.59
N ALA A 48 6.76 6.81 4.13
CA ALA A 48 6.09 6.13 3.02
C ALA A 48 6.95 6.14 1.74
N LYS A 49 7.21 4.95 1.15
CA LYS A 49 7.85 4.85 -0.17
C LYS A 49 6.81 5.00 -1.27
N LEU A 50 6.93 6.06 -2.06
CA LEU A 50 5.94 6.46 -3.07
C LEU A 50 6.01 5.60 -4.34
N TRP A 51 5.00 5.72 -5.21
CA TRP A 51 4.91 4.97 -6.47
C TRP A 51 6.04 5.28 -7.45
N CYS A 52 6.53 6.52 -7.45
CA CYS A 52 7.60 6.99 -8.32
C CYS A 52 9.01 6.65 -7.81
N ASP A 53 9.10 5.91 -6.69
CA ASP A 53 10.38 5.48 -6.12
C ASP A 53 10.94 4.26 -6.87
N THR A 54 12.06 4.48 -7.56
CA THR A 54 12.72 3.47 -8.40
C THR A 54 13.93 2.79 -7.74
N GLU A 55 14.23 3.14 -6.49
CA GLU A 55 15.36 2.57 -5.74
C GLU A 55 15.22 1.05 -5.55
N THR A 56 13.99 0.55 -5.65
CA THR A 56 13.62 -0.86 -5.46
C THR A 56 13.76 -1.73 -6.73
N SER A 57 14.38 -1.20 -7.78
CA SER A 57 14.49 -1.87 -9.09
C SER A 57 15.22 -3.21 -9.02
N THR A 58 16.30 -3.30 -8.22
CA THR A 58 17.02 -4.56 -7.99
C THR A 58 16.12 -5.60 -7.31
N GLN A 59 15.43 -5.22 -6.24
CA GLN A 59 14.51 -6.12 -5.54
C GLN A 59 13.34 -6.57 -6.43
N ASN A 60 12.85 -5.67 -7.31
CA ASN A 60 11.81 -6.02 -8.28
C ASN A 60 12.30 -7.07 -9.28
N ALA A 61 13.50 -6.88 -9.84
CA ALA A 61 14.08 -7.84 -10.79
C ALA A 61 14.26 -9.22 -10.16
N ASP A 62 14.76 -9.27 -8.92
CA ASP A 62 14.94 -10.52 -8.18
C ASP A 62 13.59 -11.21 -7.87
N LEU A 63 12.56 -10.44 -7.50
CA LEU A 63 11.22 -10.97 -7.27
C LEU A 63 10.61 -11.54 -8.55
N VAL A 64 10.71 -10.82 -9.67
CA VAL A 64 10.23 -11.31 -10.97
C VAL A 64 10.93 -12.62 -11.33
N ALA A 65 12.25 -12.72 -11.13
CA ALA A 65 12.99 -13.95 -11.37
C ALA A 65 12.51 -15.11 -10.47
N ARG A 66 12.34 -14.87 -9.16
CA ARG A 66 11.82 -15.87 -8.20
C ARG A 66 10.41 -16.36 -8.56
N LEU A 67 9.58 -15.49 -9.12
CA LEU A 67 8.22 -15.84 -9.53
C LEU A 67 8.15 -16.58 -10.87
N GLY A 68 9.27 -16.87 -11.54
CA GLY A 68 9.30 -17.53 -12.84
C GLY A 68 9.23 -16.57 -14.03
N GLY A 69 9.73 -15.34 -13.84
CA GLY A 69 9.70 -14.29 -14.86
C GLY A 69 8.32 -13.66 -15.04
N GLU A 70 8.15 -12.93 -16.15
CA GLU A 70 6.88 -12.27 -16.48
C GLU A 70 5.72 -13.26 -16.61
N ALA A 71 5.99 -14.45 -17.20
CA ALA A 71 4.98 -15.49 -17.37
C ALA A 71 4.46 -16.01 -16.02
N GLY A 72 5.35 -16.25 -15.06
CA GLY A 72 4.94 -16.69 -13.73
C GLY A 72 4.25 -15.58 -12.92
N CYS A 73 4.63 -14.30 -13.13
CA CYS A 73 3.87 -13.17 -12.57
C CYS A 73 2.44 -13.14 -13.12
N LEU A 74 2.26 -13.25 -14.44
CA LEU A 74 0.93 -13.31 -15.07
C LEU A 74 0.13 -14.53 -14.57
N GLU A 75 0.77 -15.68 -14.42
CA GLU A 75 0.14 -16.89 -13.92
C GLU A 75 -0.35 -16.75 -12.48
N LYS A 76 0.43 -16.13 -11.60
CA LYS A 76 0.12 -16.04 -10.15
C LYS A 76 -0.72 -14.81 -9.79
N LEU A 77 -0.44 -13.67 -10.42
CA LEU A 77 -1.00 -12.35 -10.05
C LEU A 77 -1.97 -11.79 -11.11
N GLY A 78 -1.94 -12.31 -12.33
CA GLY A 78 -2.69 -11.74 -13.46
C GLY A 78 -2.08 -10.43 -14.00
N LEU A 79 -0.87 -10.07 -13.57
CA LEU A 79 -0.12 -8.91 -14.03
C LEU A 79 1.39 -9.18 -13.94
N VAL A 80 2.19 -8.35 -14.61
CA VAL A 80 3.65 -8.37 -14.49
C VAL A 80 4.07 -7.36 -13.42
N LEU A 81 4.87 -7.79 -12.44
CA LEU A 81 5.41 -6.90 -11.41
C LEU A 81 6.30 -5.83 -12.03
N GLN A 82 6.10 -4.58 -11.60
CA GLN A 82 6.88 -3.44 -12.04
C GLN A 82 7.56 -2.76 -10.85
N THR A 83 8.71 -2.14 -11.12
CA THR A 83 9.36 -1.29 -10.12
C THR A 83 8.40 -0.18 -9.70
N GLY A 84 8.32 0.06 -8.39
CA GLY A 84 7.39 1.03 -7.81
C GLY A 84 6.13 0.40 -7.23
N TYR A 85 5.87 -0.90 -7.45
CA TYR A 85 4.83 -1.67 -6.75
C TYR A 85 5.21 -1.87 -5.28
N THR A 86 4.22 -2.20 -4.43
CA THR A 86 4.44 -2.35 -2.99
C THR A 86 5.43 -3.50 -2.66
N ALA A 87 5.35 -4.62 -3.39
CA ALA A 87 6.16 -5.81 -3.19
C ALA A 87 7.68 -5.52 -3.13
N SER A 88 8.21 -4.78 -4.10
CA SER A 88 9.65 -4.48 -4.13
C SER A 88 10.08 -3.54 -3.00
N LYS A 89 9.17 -2.71 -2.48
CA LYS A 89 9.41 -1.81 -1.34
C LYS A 89 9.49 -2.58 -0.02
N VAL A 90 8.68 -3.61 0.15
CA VAL A 90 8.75 -4.49 1.32
C VAL A 90 10.09 -5.22 1.34
N ALA A 91 10.49 -5.82 0.21
CA ALA A 91 11.80 -6.47 0.08
C ALA A 91 12.96 -5.50 0.32
N TRP A 92 12.88 -4.28 -0.22
CA TRP A 92 13.89 -3.24 0.01
C TRP A 92 13.95 -2.83 1.49
N LEU A 93 12.81 -2.66 2.16
CA LEU A 93 12.77 -2.24 3.56
C LEU A 93 13.36 -3.33 4.47
N ARG A 94 13.08 -4.60 4.17
CA ARG A 94 13.70 -5.76 4.83
C ARG A 94 15.23 -5.71 4.73
N GLU A 95 15.76 -5.42 3.55
CA GLU A 95 17.20 -5.42 3.28
C GLU A 95 17.93 -4.18 3.82
N LYS A 96 17.32 -3.00 3.69
CA LYS A 96 17.95 -1.71 4.02
C LYS A 96 17.64 -1.22 5.44
N HIS A 97 16.48 -1.57 5.98
CA HIS A 97 16.01 -1.12 7.29
C HIS A 97 15.39 -2.27 8.09
N PRO A 98 16.16 -3.31 8.42
CA PRO A 98 15.66 -4.53 9.06
C PRO A 98 14.94 -4.28 10.39
N HIS A 99 15.38 -3.28 11.18
CA HIS A 99 14.70 -2.91 12.42
C HIS A 99 13.30 -2.31 12.21
N ALA A 100 13.10 -1.55 11.14
CA ALA A 100 11.77 -1.05 10.78
C ALA A 100 10.90 -2.19 10.25
N TYR A 101 11.47 -3.06 9.40
CA TYR A 101 10.78 -4.23 8.87
C TYR A 101 10.27 -5.18 9.96
N GLN A 102 11.07 -5.44 10.99
CA GLN A 102 10.69 -6.32 12.12
C GLN A 102 9.50 -5.80 12.94
N ARG A 103 9.18 -4.51 12.84
CA ARG A 103 8.07 -3.89 13.57
C ARG A 103 6.77 -3.90 12.77
N ILE A 104 6.78 -4.35 11.52
CA ILE A 104 5.60 -4.28 10.65
C ILE A 104 4.54 -5.26 11.16
N GLU A 105 3.37 -4.72 11.48
CA GLU A 105 2.14 -5.47 11.75
C GLU A 105 1.19 -5.40 10.55
N SER A 106 1.18 -4.29 9.82
CA SER A 106 0.30 -4.11 8.66
C SER A 106 0.91 -3.25 7.56
N LEU A 107 0.50 -3.54 6.32
CA LEU A 107 0.88 -2.81 5.11
C LEU A 107 -0.37 -2.20 4.49
N LEU A 108 -0.37 -0.88 4.33
CA LEU A 108 -1.45 -0.11 3.72
C LEU A 108 -0.93 0.72 2.55
N LEU A 109 -1.78 1.02 1.57
CA LEU A 109 -1.50 2.08 0.60
C LEU A 109 -1.82 3.45 1.21
N PRO A 110 -1.39 4.56 0.59
CA PRO A 110 -1.62 5.89 1.17
C PRO A 110 -3.09 6.24 1.41
N HIS A 111 -4.02 5.83 0.53
CA HIS A 111 -5.46 6.05 0.75
C HIS A 111 -6.02 5.08 1.80
N ASP A 112 -5.54 3.83 1.86
CA ASP A 112 -5.91 2.87 2.89
C ASP A 112 -5.50 3.36 4.28
N TYR A 113 -4.33 4.00 4.40
CA TYR A 113 -3.90 4.63 5.65
C TYR A 113 -4.81 5.79 6.07
N LEU A 114 -5.31 6.57 5.11
CA LEU A 114 -6.31 7.61 5.40
C LEU A 114 -7.64 7.02 5.82
N ASN A 115 -8.08 5.92 5.20
CA ASN A 115 -9.27 5.18 5.64
C ASN A 115 -9.07 4.66 7.07
N PHE A 116 -7.94 4.01 7.36
CA PHE A 116 -7.59 3.54 8.70
C PHE A 116 -7.58 4.67 9.72
N TRP A 117 -7.02 5.84 9.38
CA TRP A 117 -7.06 7.01 10.26
C TRP A 117 -8.49 7.53 10.50
N LEU A 118 -9.37 7.50 9.48
CA LEU A 118 -10.75 7.96 9.58
C LEU A 118 -11.68 6.99 10.32
N THR A 119 -11.43 5.68 10.21
CA THR A 119 -12.40 4.64 10.60
C THR A 119 -11.86 3.62 11.61
N GLY A 120 -10.55 3.51 11.76
CA GLY A 120 -9.89 2.43 12.51
C GLY A 120 -9.78 1.10 11.73
N GLU A 121 -10.35 1.02 10.52
CA GLU A 121 -10.42 -0.21 9.74
C GLU A 121 -9.24 -0.34 8.76
N ARG A 122 -8.63 -1.52 8.69
CA ARG A 122 -7.56 -1.85 7.74
C ARG A 122 -8.15 -2.59 6.56
N VAL A 123 -8.60 -1.83 5.57
CA VAL A 123 -9.24 -2.36 4.36
C VAL A 123 -8.62 -1.74 3.13
N THR A 124 -8.63 -2.50 2.04
CA THR A 124 -8.20 -2.06 0.72
C THR A 124 -9.16 -2.63 -0.32
N GLU A 125 -9.40 -1.88 -1.38
CA GLU A 125 -10.25 -2.33 -2.48
C GLU A 125 -9.41 -3.03 -3.57
N ALA A 126 -10.04 -3.79 -4.46
CA ALA A 126 -9.33 -4.69 -5.36
C ALA A 126 -8.47 -3.97 -6.43
N GLY A 127 -8.87 -2.78 -6.88
CA GLY A 127 -8.09 -1.96 -7.81
C GLY A 127 -6.77 -1.52 -7.20
N ASP A 128 -6.77 -1.05 -5.96
CA ASP A 128 -5.60 -0.65 -5.20
C ASP A 128 -4.76 -1.87 -4.76
N ALA A 129 -5.42 -2.94 -4.30
CA ALA A 129 -4.76 -4.20 -3.99
C ALA A 129 -4.01 -4.78 -5.20
N SER A 130 -4.53 -4.61 -6.43
CA SER A 130 -3.86 -5.09 -7.65
C SER A 130 -2.46 -4.49 -7.81
N GLY A 131 -2.26 -3.25 -7.38
CA GLY A 131 -0.99 -2.54 -7.45
C GLY A 131 0.03 -2.94 -6.37
N THR A 132 -0.31 -3.88 -5.49
CA THR A 132 0.59 -4.31 -4.40
C THR A 132 1.67 -5.28 -4.86
N GLY A 133 1.36 -6.12 -5.84
CA GLY A 133 2.26 -7.19 -6.30
C GLY A 133 2.19 -8.49 -5.51
N TYR A 134 1.15 -8.69 -4.69
CA TYR A 134 0.84 -9.95 -4.00
C TYR A 134 -0.67 -10.24 -3.94
N PHE A 135 -1.41 -9.73 -4.92
CA PHE A 135 -2.85 -9.93 -5.11
C PHE A 135 -3.12 -10.50 -6.51
N ASP A 136 -3.92 -11.57 -6.60
CA ASP A 136 -4.37 -12.11 -7.88
C ASP A 136 -5.56 -11.30 -8.38
N THR A 137 -5.34 -10.54 -9.45
CA THR A 137 -6.34 -9.65 -10.03
C THR A 137 -7.52 -10.37 -10.66
N ARG A 138 -7.35 -11.63 -11.08
CA ARG A 138 -8.40 -12.42 -11.74
C ARG A 138 -9.30 -13.07 -10.70
N LYS A 139 -8.69 -13.62 -9.63
CA LYS A 139 -9.42 -14.26 -8.53
C LYS A 139 -9.87 -13.27 -7.45
N ARG A 140 -9.32 -12.07 -7.45
CA ARG A 140 -9.54 -10.99 -6.48
C ARG A 140 -9.24 -11.45 -5.04
N CYS A 141 -8.10 -12.11 -4.85
CA CYS A 141 -7.66 -12.63 -3.56
C CYS A 141 -6.16 -12.44 -3.35
N TRP A 142 -5.74 -12.40 -2.09
CA TRP A 142 -4.33 -12.36 -1.72
C TRP A 142 -3.62 -13.66 -2.11
N GLN A 143 -2.39 -13.52 -2.61
CA GLN A 143 -1.50 -14.65 -2.93
C GLN A 143 -0.44 -14.76 -1.84
N LEU A 144 -0.78 -15.47 -0.76
CA LEU A 144 0.10 -15.59 0.41
C LEU A 144 1.43 -16.28 0.07
N ASP A 145 1.42 -17.24 -0.86
CA ASP A 145 2.64 -17.88 -1.34
C ASP A 145 3.57 -16.88 -2.05
N VAL A 146 3.00 -15.94 -2.82
CA VAL A 146 3.78 -14.84 -3.43
C VAL A 146 4.28 -13.88 -2.35
N PHE A 147 3.45 -13.58 -1.35
CA PHE A 147 3.86 -12.72 -0.25
C PHE A 147 5.03 -13.31 0.54
N ALA A 148 5.06 -14.62 0.76
CA ALA A 148 6.16 -15.31 1.44
C ALA A 148 7.51 -15.20 0.70
N GLU A 149 7.50 -15.09 -0.65
CA GLU A 149 8.72 -14.83 -1.43
C GLU A 149 9.26 -13.39 -1.25
N ILE A 150 8.39 -12.46 -0.86
CA ILE A 150 8.71 -11.05 -0.61
C ILE A 150 9.18 -10.86 0.84
N ALA A 151 8.43 -11.44 1.78
CA ALA A 151 8.56 -11.30 3.22
C ALA A 151 8.55 -12.70 3.90
N PRO A 152 9.67 -13.45 3.81
CA PRO A 152 9.81 -14.74 4.45
C PRO A 152 10.02 -14.54 5.95
N ASN A 153 9.09 -15.09 6.74
CA ASN A 153 8.93 -14.96 8.20
C ASN A 153 8.28 -13.65 8.64
#